data_AF-A0A4R8LY70-F1
#
_entry.id   AF-A0A4R8LY70-F1
#
_cell.length_a   1.000
_cell.length_b   1.000
_cell.length_c   1.000
_cell.angle_alpha   90.00
_cell.angle_beta   90.00
_cell.angle_gamma   90.00
#
_symmetry.space_group_name_H-M   'P 1'
#
loop_
_entity.id
_entity.type
_entity.pdbx_description
1 polymer ?
#
loop_
_entity_poly.entity_id
_entity_poly.type
_entity_poly.pdbx_seq_one_letter_code
_entity_poly.pdbx_strand_id
1 'polypeptide(L)'
;METFGVSRTVLREALRTLTSKGLIESRPRVGTRVRHKGAWNLLDVDVLDWYSRVAPPMDFALKLQEMREMIEPYAAGLAAASRSDAAFIALDAAHAAMVAARTVDEWVRADLEFHLSVLAACSNELLIPLGTLIERTLEAQLRLNAKRADVFNASLGEHTAVFEAIRDRDATRARAAMASLLGVTRARIEA
;
A
#
# COMPACT_ATOMS: atom_id res chain seq x y z
N MET A 1 -4.69 21.63 -28.42
CA MET A 1 -4.02 20.64 -29.29
C MET A 1 -2.59 21.05 -29.54
N GLU A 2 -2.38 22.25 -30.09
CA GLU A 2 -1.04 22.86 -30.18
C GLU A 2 -0.37 22.98 -28.81
N THR A 3 -1.11 23.38 -27.76
CA THR A 3 -0.60 23.47 -26.38
C THR A 3 -0.03 22.15 -25.83
N PHE A 4 -0.50 21.00 -26.31
CA PHE A 4 -0.07 19.68 -25.84
C PHE A 4 0.71 18.89 -26.89
N GLY A 5 0.86 19.39 -28.13
CA GLY A 5 1.57 18.70 -29.21
C GLY A 5 1.00 17.35 -29.65
N VAL A 6 -0.29 17.05 -29.38
CA VAL A 6 -0.91 15.73 -29.65
C VAL A 6 -2.03 15.78 -30.69
N SER A 7 -2.33 14.63 -31.32
CA SER A 7 -3.42 14.47 -32.29
C SER A 7 -4.81 14.48 -31.65
N ARG A 8 -5.87 14.67 -32.47
CA ARG A 8 -7.27 14.76 -31.99
C ARG A 8 -7.71 13.46 -31.36
N THR A 9 -7.31 12.36 -32.00
CA THR A 9 -7.59 11.00 -31.55
C THR A 9 -6.98 10.77 -30.18
N VAL A 10 -5.70 11.10 -29.98
CA VAL A 10 -5.01 10.94 -28.69
C VAL A 10 -5.71 11.76 -27.59
N LEU A 11 -6.06 13.01 -27.87
CA LEU A 11 -6.76 13.86 -26.90
C LEU A 11 -8.12 13.27 -26.49
N ARG A 12 -8.89 12.75 -27.45
CA ARG A 12 -10.19 12.13 -27.17
C ARG A 12 -10.06 10.89 -26.31
N GLU A 13 -9.05 10.06 -26.57
CA GLU A 13 -8.77 8.87 -25.78
C GLU A 13 -8.35 9.23 -24.35
N ALA A 14 -7.47 10.21 -24.18
CA ALA A 14 -7.09 10.71 -22.85
C ALA A 14 -8.31 11.22 -22.07
N LEU A 15 -9.18 12.02 -22.69
CA LEU A 15 -10.39 12.51 -22.04
C LEU A 15 -11.35 11.37 -21.67
N ARG A 16 -11.46 10.33 -22.51
CA ARG A 16 -12.28 9.15 -22.20
C ARG A 16 -11.75 8.42 -20.97
N THR A 17 -10.43 8.19 -20.90
CA THR A 17 -9.77 7.57 -19.74
C THR A 17 -9.94 8.39 -18.46
N LEU A 18 -9.76 9.71 -18.52
CA LEU A 18 -9.97 10.58 -17.35
C LEU A 18 -11.45 10.59 -16.91
N THR A 19 -12.37 10.48 -17.86
CA THR A 19 -13.82 10.38 -17.56
C THR A 19 -14.15 9.05 -16.87
N SER A 20 -13.63 7.92 -17.36
CA SER A 20 -13.89 6.60 -16.76
C SER A 20 -13.30 6.46 -15.35
N LYS A 21 -12.19 7.17 -15.08
CA LYS A 21 -11.56 7.27 -13.75
C LYS A 21 -12.28 8.26 -12.81
N GLY A 22 -13.31 8.95 -13.29
CA GLY A 22 -14.13 9.87 -12.50
C GLY A 22 -13.49 11.23 -12.24
N LEU A 23 -12.38 11.57 -12.92
CA LEU A 23 -11.63 12.82 -12.73
C LEU A 23 -12.33 14.02 -13.41
N ILE A 24 -12.97 13.77 -14.54
CA ILE A 24 -13.67 14.79 -15.33
C ILE A 24 -15.06 14.30 -15.73
N GLU A 25 -15.94 15.24 -16.04
CA GLU A 25 -17.20 14.96 -16.72
C GLU A 25 -17.32 15.83 -17.96
N SER A 26 -17.97 15.31 -19.00
CA SER A 26 -18.40 16.09 -20.16
C SER A 26 -19.87 16.42 -20.02
N ARG A 27 -20.22 17.70 -20.07
CA ARG A 27 -21.62 18.16 -20.01
C ARG A 27 -21.99 18.89 -21.31
N PRO A 28 -23.14 18.55 -21.94
CA PRO A 28 -23.61 19.25 -23.12
C PRO A 28 -23.66 20.76 -22.89
N ARG A 29 -23.18 21.55 -23.87
CA ARG A 29 -23.15 23.03 -23.86
C ARG A 29 -22.27 23.69 -22.78
N VAL A 30 -21.68 22.93 -21.87
CA VAL A 30 -20.74 23.43 -20.85
C VAL A 30 -19.31 23.01 -21.18
N GLY A 31 -19.14 21.86 -21.84
CA GLY A 31 -17.84 21.29 -22.14
C GLY A 31 -17.35 20.35 -21.04
N THR A 32 -16.05 20.12 -21.00
CA THR A 32 -15.39 19.22 -20.05
C THR A 32 -15.00 19.98 -18.79
N ARG A 33 -15.28 19.41 -17.62
CA ARG A 33 -14.92 19.99 -16.33
C ARG A 33 -14.41 18.96 -15.35
N VAL A 34 -13.49 19.39 -14.48
CA VAL A 34 -12.96 18.57 -13.39
C VAL A 34 -14.06 18.33 -12.36
N ARG A 35 -14.21 17.08 -11.93
CA ARG A 35 -15.19 16.70 -10.90
C ARG A 35 -14.64 16.99 -9.51
N HIS A 36 -15.54 17.17 -8.55
CA HIS A 36 -15.16 17.26 -7.15
C HIS A 36 -14.38 16.00 -6.73
N LYS A 37 -13.37 16.17 -5.87
CA LYS A 37 -12.44 15.11 -5.45
C LYS A 37 -13.16 13.87 -4.89
N GLY A 38 -14.26 14.04 -4.17
CA GLY A 38 -15.07 12.93 -3.65
C GLY A 38 -15.71 12.04 -4.73
N ALA A 39 -15.61 12.42 -6.01
CA ALA A 39 -16.12 11.64 -7.13
C ALA A 39 -15.01 10.94 -7.94
N TRP A 40 -13.74 11.14 -7.57
CA TRP A 40 -12.60 10.49 -8.20
C TRP A 40 -12.51 9.04 -7.74
N ASN A 41 -12.21 8.12 -8.66
CA ASN A 41 -12.04 6.71 -8.31
C ASN A 41 -10.66 6.49 -7.68
N LEU A 42 -10.51 6.70 -6.37
CA LEU A 42 -9.25 6.47 -5.64
C LEU A 42 -8.88 4.98 -5.52
N LEU A 43 -9.77 4.06 -5.89
CA LEU A 43 -9.48 2.63 -5.98
C LEU A 43 -8.93 2.22 -7.36
N ASP A 44 -8.66 3.20 -8.23
CA ASP A 44 -7.89 3.00 -9.46
C ASP A 44 -6.41 3.28 -9.18
N VAL A 45 -5.53 2.34 -9.56
CA VAL A 45 -4.08 2.39 -9.28
C VAL A 45 -3.44 3.65 -9.86
N ASP A 46 -3.83 4.07 -11.06
CA ASP A 46 -3.25 5.28 -11.67
C ASP A 46 -3.71 6.52 -10.93
N VAL A 47 -5.01 6.60 -10.59
CA VAL A 47 -5.55 7.75 -9.85
C VAL A 47 -4.93 7.86 -8.47
N LEU A 48 -4.75 6.74 -7.77
CA LEU A 48 -4.13 6.73 -6.45
C LEU A 48 -2.65 7.14 -6.52
N ASP A 49 -1.90 6.64 -7.50
CA ASP A 49 -0.51 7.05 -7.74
C ASP A 49 -0.43 8.56 -8.03
N TRP A 50 -1.24 9.08 -8.96
CA TRP A 50 -1.27 10.51 -9.28
C TRP A 50 -1.65 11.36 -8.06
N TYR A 51 -2.65 10.92 -7.30
CA TYR A 51 -3.09 11.59 -6.09
C TYR A 51 -1.99 11.63 -5.02
N SER A 52 -1.27 10.52 -4.82
CA SER A 52 -0.18 10.44 -3.85
C SER A 52 0.97 11.41 -4.13
N ARG A 53 1.20 11.75 -5.41
CA ARG A 53 2.26 12.68 -5.83
C ARG A 53 1.91 14.16 -5.60
N VAL A 54 0.63 14.49 -5.50
CA VAL A 54 0.14 15.88 -5.36
C VAL A 54 -0.45 16.17 -3.99
N ALA A 55 -0.87 15.15 -3.25
CA ALA A 55 -1.37 15.29 -1.89
C ALA A 55 -0.23 15.73 -0.94
N PRO A 56 -0.54 16.48 0.15
CA PRO A 56 0.44 16.73 1.20
C PRO A 56 0.99 15.39 1.71
N PRO A 57 2.33 15.17 1.69
CA PRO A 57 2.90 13.85 1.94
C PRO A 57 2.48 13.22 3.27
N MET A 58 2.38 14.03 4.33
CA MET A 58 2.01 13.55 5.66
C MET A 58 0.53 13.20 5.76
N ASP A 59 -0.34 14.04 5.19
CA ASP A 59 -1.78 13.77 5.14
C ASP A 59 -2.11 12.50 4.35
N PHE A 60 -1.33 12.19 3.31
CA PHE A 60 -1.49 10.96 2.54
C PHE A 60 -0.94 9.75 3.31
N ALA A 61 0.25 9.87 3.90
CA ALA A 61 0.85 8.82 4.71
C ALA A 61 -0.05 8.39 5.88
N LEU A 62 -0.69 9.34 6.58
CA LEU A 62 -1.63 9.03 7.65
C LEU A 62 -2.88 8.30 7.16
N LYS A 63 -3.47 8.72 6.03
CA LYS A 63 -4.64 8.03 5.45
C LYS A 63 -4.31 6.61 4.99
N LEU A 64 -3.13 6.43 4.39
CA LEU A 64 -2.64 5.11 4.01
C LEU A 64 -2.42 4.25 5.27
N GLN A 65 -1.83 4.82 6.31
CA GLN A 65 -1.61 4.16 7.60
C GLN A 65 -2.92 3.74 8.28
N GLU A 66 -3.96 4.58 8.29
CA GLU A 66 -5.31 4.25 8.78
C GLU A 66 -5.90 3.04 8.04
N MET A 67 -5.73 3.01 6.72
CA MET A 67 -6.22 1.90 5.91
C MET A 67 -5.50 0.58 6.25
N ARG A 68 -4.17 0.64 6.43
CA ARG A 68 -3.35 -0.50 6.84
C ARG A 68 -3.75 -1.02 8.22
N GLU A 69 -3.93 -0.12 9.20
CA GLU A 69 -4.35 -0.46 10.56
C GLU A 69 -5.72 -1.15 10.62
N MET A 70 -6.62 -0.80 9.71
CA MET A 70 -7.92 -1.46 9.60
C MET A 70 -7.82 -2.87 9.01
N ILE A 71 -6.94 -3.08 8.03
CA ILE A 71 -6.94 -4.30 7.20
C ILE A 71 -5.88 -5.30 7.64
N GLU A 72 -4.64 -4.87 7.78
CA GLU A 72 -3.49 -5.77 7.93
C GLU A 72 -3.52 -6.58 9.22
N PRO A 73 -3.96 -6.07 10.39
CA PRO A 73 -4.10 -6.90 11.58
C PRO A 73 -5.10 -8.04 11.37
N TYR A 74 -6.23 -7.77 10.72
CA TYR A 74 -7.21 -8.80 10.39
C TYR A 74 -6.65 -9.82 9.40
N ALA A 75 -5.94 -9.35 8.36
CA ALA A 75 -5.27 -10.20 7.39
C ALA A 75 -4.19 -11.08 8.02
N ALA A 76 -3.40 -10.57 8.97
CA ALA A 76 -2.41 -11.34 9.72
C ALA A 76 -3.05 -12.47 10.52
N GLY A 77 -4.20 -12.21 11.17
CA GLY A 77 -4.95 -13.25 11.85
C GLY A 77 -5.47 -14.34 10.91
N LEU A 78 -5.92 -13.98 9.70
CA LEU A 78 -6.30 -14.94 8.67
C LEU A 78 -5.10 -15.70 8.11
N ALA A 79 -3.97 -15.04 7.90
CA ALA A 79 -2.72 -15.64 7.44
C ALA A 79 -2.23 -16.74 8.38
N ALA A 80 -2.34 -16.54 9.70
CA ALA A 80 -2.03 -17.56 10.70
C ALA A 80 -2.90 -18.82 10.56
N ALA A 81 -4.14 -18.69 10.09
CA ALA A 81 -5.05 -19.79 9.81
C ALA A 81 -4.88 -20.40 8.41
N SER A 82 -4.00 -19.84 7.57
CA SER A 82 -3.80 -20.28 6.19
C SER A 82 -3.30 -21.72 6.12
N ARG A 83 -3.71 -22.44 5.09
CA ARG A 83 -3.22 -23.81 4.77
C ARG A 83 -2.39 -23.83 3.49
N SER A 84 -2.01 -22.67 2.96
CA SER A 84 -1.23 -22.54 1.74
C SER A 84 0.26 -22.59 2.04
N ASP A 85 0.93 -23.69 1.69
CA ASP A 85 2.39 -23.80 1.83
C ASP A 85 3.12 -22.72 1.03
N ALA A 86 2.60 -22.38 -0.15
CA ALA A 86 3.16 -21.31 -0.98
C ALA A 86 3.14 -19.94 -0.27
N ALA A 87 2.09 -19.66 0.51
CA ALA A 87 1.99 -18.42 1.28
C ALA A 87 3.04 -18.37 2.41
N PHE A 88 3.26 -19.50 3.10
CA PHE A 88 4.28 -19.60 4.14
C PHE A 88 5.71 -19.51 3.58
N ILE A 89 5.95 -20.06 2.39
CA ILE A 89 7.24 -19.93 1.69
C ILE A 89 7.52 -18.47 1.30
N ALA A 90 6.52 -17.77 0.76
CA ALA A 90 6.66 -16.35 0.42
C ALA A 90 6.95 -15.50 1.66
N LEU A 91 6.22 -15.75 2.75
CA LEU A 91 6.41 -15.03 4.02
C LEU A 91 7.80 -15.28 4.63
N ASP A 92 8.31 -16.52 4.56
CA ASP A 92 9.69 -16.84 4.99
C ASP A 92 10.73 -16.11 4.17
N ALA A 93 10.57 -16.11 2.84
CA ALA A 93 11.50 -15.44 1.95
C ALA A 93 11.53 -13.94 2.21
N ALA A 94 10.37 -13.32 2.42
CA ALA A 94 10.25 -11.91 2.76
C ALA A 94 10.92 -11.59 4.10
N HIS A 95 10.62 -12.36 5.16
CA HIS A 95 11.24 -12.16 6.48
C HIS A 95 12.76 -12.37 6.44
N ALA A 96 13.24 -13.41 5.78
CA ALA A 96 14.67 -13.67 5.61
C ALA A 96 15.37 -12.52 4.85
N ALA A 97 14.71 -11.96 3.83
CA ALA A 97 15.22 -10.79 3.11
C ALA A 97 15.30 -9.55 4.02
N MET A 98 14.32 -9.34 4.91
CA MET A 98 14.36 -8.24 5.90
C MET A 98 15.55 -8.40 6.86
N VAL A 99 15.79 -9.62 7.34
CA VAL A 99 16.93 -9.95 8.23
C VAL A 99 18.27 -9.74 7.51
N ALA A 100 18.34 -10.09 6.23
CA ALA A 100 19.55 -9.98 5.43
C ALA A 100 19.83 -8.56 4.92
N ALA A 101 18.83 -7.68 4.89
CA ALA A 101 18.93 -6.33 4.33
C ALA A 101 20.08 -5.53 4.95
N ARG A 102 20.93 -4.95 4.08
CA ARG A 102 22.07 -4.10 4.45
C ARG A 102 21.89 -2.66 4.00
N THR A 103 20.92 -2.41 3.13
CA THR A 103 20.62 -1.09 2.57
C THR A 103 19.16 -0.71 2.76
N VAL A 104 18.87 0.58 2.67
CA VAL A 104 17.50 1.12 2.70
C VAL A 104 16.65 0.51 1.59
N ASP A 105 17.18 0.37 0.37
CA ASP A 105 16.40 -0.15 -0.76
C ASP A 105 16.11 -1.65 -0.63
N GLU A 106 17.05 -2.44 -0.09
CA GLU A 106 16.79 -3.85 0.25
C GLU A 106 15.73 -3.97 1.34
N TRP A 107 15.83 -3.16 2.39
CA TRP A 107 14.85 -3.13 3.47
C TRP A 107 13.45 -2.78 2.96
N VAL A 108 13.32 -1.69 2.20
CA VAL A 108 12.02 -1.23 1.69
C VAL A 108 11.34 -2.29 0.82
N ARG A 109 12.11 -2.98 -0.03
CA ARG A 109 11.58 -4.08 -0.86
C ARG A 109 11.13 -5.26 -0.02
N ALA A 110 11.93 -5.66 0.96
CA ALA A 110 11.60 -6.80 1.83
C ALA A 110 10.42 -6.50 2.77
N ASP A 111 10.36 -5.29 3.32
CA ASP A 111 9.26 -4.76 4.15
C ASP A 111 7.94 -4.75 3.36
N LEU A 112 7.96 -4.20 2.13
CA LEU A 112 6.81 -4.24 1.24
C LEU A 112 6.36 -5.67 0.93
N GLU A 113 7.29 -6.54 0.54
CA GLU A 113 7.00 -7.94 0.20
C GLU A 113 6.44 -8.71 1.40
N PHE A 114 6.90 -8.40 2.61
CA PHE A 114 6.36 -8.98 3.84
C PHE A 114 4.89 -8.64 4.03
N HIS A 115 4.52 -7.36 3.92
CA HIS A 115 3.13 -6.93 4.06
C HIS A 115 2.23 -7.49 2.95
N LEU A 116 2.71 -7.53 1.71
CA LEU A 116 1.99 -8.16 0.59
C LEU A 116 1.83 -9.67 0.79
N SER A 117 2.85 -10.36 1.30
CA SER A 117 2.80 -11.79 1.61
C SER A 117 1.79 -12.10 2.70
N VAL A 118 1.68 -11.26 3.74
CA VAL A 118 0.63 -11.39 4.77
C VAL A 118 -0.77 -11.23 4.18
N LEU A 119 -0.97 -10.23 3.30
CA LEU A 119 -2.24 -10.03 2.59
C LEU A 119 -2.56 -11.21 1.66
N ALA A 120 -1.59 -11.73 0.92
CA ALA A 120 -1.77 -12.91 0.07
C ALA A 120 -2.11 -14.17 0.90
N ALA A 121 -1.49 -14.33 2.06
CA ALA A 121 -1.69 -15.47 2.95
C ALA A 121 -3.08 -15.52 3.58
N CYS A 122 -3.82 -14.40 3.64
CA CYS A 122 -5.14 -14.35 4.25
C CYS A 122 -6.21 -15.17 3.51
N SER A 123 -5.94 -15.59 2.27
CA SER A 123 -6.86 -16.35 1.39
C SER A 123 -8.24 -15.70 1.21
N ASN A 124 -8.30 -14.37 1.31
CA ASN A 124 -9.49 -13.57 1.03
C ASN A 124 -9.29 -12.80 -0.27
N GLU A 125 -9.93 -13.28 -1.34
CA GLU A 125 -9.82 -12.72 -2.70
C GLU A 125 -10.26 -11.25 -2.80
N LEU A 126 -11.02 -10.74 -1.82
CA LEU A 126 -11.42 -9.33 -1.77
C LEU A 126 -10.39 -8.44 -1.07
N LEU A 127 -9.51 -9.00 -0.23
CA LEU A 127 -8.46 -8.25 0.47
C LEU A 127 -7.17 -8.19 -0.32
N ILE A 128 -6.84 -9.24 -1.09
CA ILE A 128 -5.61 -9.31 -1.89
C ILE A 128 -5.45 -8.10 -2.84
N PRO A 129 -6.48 -7.68 -3.61
CA PRO A 129 -6.35 -6.54 -4.51
C PRO A 129 -6.04 -5.21 -3.81
N LEU A 130 -6.34 -5.09 -2.51
CA LEU A 130 -6.03 -3.88 -1.74
C LEU A 130 -4.52 -3.71 -1.57
N GLY A 131 -3.75 -4.81 -1.47
CA GLY A 131 -2.29 -4.78 -1.48
C GLY A 131 -1.75 -4.25 -2.80
N THR A 132 -2.21 -4.81 -3.93
CA THR A 132 -1.84 -4.36 -5.28
C THR A 132 -2.20 -2.90 -5.52
N LEU A 133 -3.36 -2.46 -5.00
CA LEU A 133 -3.81 -1.08 -5.11
C LEU A 133 -2.80 -0.10 -4.48
N ILE A 134 -2.30 -0.41 -3.29
CA ILE A 134 -1.46 0.51 -2.52
C ILE A 134 0.03 0.31 -2.72
N GLU A 135 0.47 -0.80 -3.32
CA GLU A 135 1.87 -1.24 -3.44
C GLU A 135 2.85 -0.09 -3.74
N ARG A 136 2.62 0.64 -4.84
CA ARG A 136 3.50 1.76 -5.26
C ARG A 136 3.54 2.88 -4.22
N THR A 137 2.38 3.22 -3.67
CA THR A 137 2.26 4.29 -2.67
C THR A 137 2.84 3.89 -1.32
N LEU A 138 2.72 2.62 -0.96
CA LEU A 138 3.31 2.03 0.22
C LEU A 138 4.83 1.95 0.09
N GLU A 139 5.38 1.50 -1.05
CA GLU A 139 6.83 1.52 -1.30
C GLU A 139 7.42 2.93 -1.13
N ALA A 140 6.74 3.94 -1.69
CA ALA A 140 7.16 5.34 -1.55
C ALA A 140 7.15 5.79 -0.08
N GLN A 141 6.11 5.44 0.67
CA GLN A 141 6.00 5.75 2.10
C GLN A 141 7.08 5.04 2.92
N LEU A 142 7.28 3.74 2.73
CA LEU A 142 8.30 2.94 3.42
C LEU A 142 9.70 3.51 3.15
N ARG A 143 9.99 3.92 1.92
CA ARG A 143 11.27 4.57 1.57
C ARG A 143 11.45 5.91 2.28
N LEU A 144 10.40 6.71 2.43
CA LEU A 144 10.46 7.96 3.20
C LEU A 144 10.70 7.68 4.69
N ASN A 145 9.99 6.71 5.26
CA ASN A 145 10.16 6.31 6.66
C ASN A 145 11.57 5.80 6.95
N ALA A 146 12.08 4.90 6.10
CA ALA A 146 13.41 4.32 6.23
C ALA A 146 14.53 5.37 6.12
N LYS A 147 14.33 6.43 5.32
CA LYS A 147 15.28 7.56 5.22
C LYS A 147 15.21 8.53 6.39
N ARG A 148 14.06 8.64 7.07
CA ARG A 148 13.87 9.50 8.25
C ARG A 148 14.31 8.81 9.55
N ALA A 149 14.37 7.49 9.57
CA ALA A 149 14.76 6.73 10.75
C ALA A 149 16.28 6.83 11.00
N ASP A 150 16.67 6.91 12.28
CA ASP A 150 18.07 6.82 12.69
C ASP A 150 18.69 5.48 12.28
N VAL A 151 17.87 4.43 12.32
CA VAL A 151 18.20 3.06 11.90
C VAL A 151 17.11 2.58 10.95
N PHE A 152 17.47 2.37 9.68
CA PHE A 152 16.49 2.09 8.62
C PHE A 152 15.64 0.84 8.87
N ASN A 153 16.18 -0.15 9.60
CA ASN A 153 15.52 -1.41 9.95
C ASN A 153 15.08 -1.48 11.42
N ALA A 154 14.86 -0.34 12.07
CA ALA A 154 14.49 -0.27 13.49
C ALA A 154 13.23 -1.07 13.86
N SER A 155 12.38 -1.42 12.88
CA SER A 155 11.15 -2.20 13.10
C SER A 155 11.31 -3.72 12.86
N LEU A 156 12.52 -4.24 12.68
CA LEU A 156 12.72 -5.67 12.42
C LEU A 156 12.19 -6.56 13.56
N GLY A 157 12.27 -6.08 14.81
CA GLY A 157 11.73 -6.81 15.97
C GLY A 157 10.21 -6.99 15.87
N GLU A 158 9.49 -5.93 15.55
CA GLU A 158 8.03 -5.95 15.40
C GLU A 158 7.59 -6.81 14.20
N HIS A 159 8.30 -6.75 13.08
CA HIS A 159 8.04 -7.65 11.95
C HIS A 159 8.28 -9.13 12.31
N THR A 160 9.34 -9.41 13.07
CA THR A 160 9.64 -10.77 13.54
C THR A 160 8.55 -11.30 14.47
N ALA A 161 8.00 -10.47 15.35
CA ALA A 161 6.88 -10.86 16.21
C ALA A 161 5.62 -11.24 15.41
N VAL A 162 5.33 -10.52 14.32
CA VAL A 162 4.23 -10.86 13.39
C VAL A 162 4.51 -12.19 12.70
N PHE A 163 5.72 -12.33 12.13
CA PHE A 163 6.17 -13.52 11.43
C PHE A 163 6.02 -14.78 12.30
N GLU A 164 6.57 -14.74 13.52
CA GLU A 164 6.52 -15.84 14.46
C GLU A 164 5.08 -16.16 14.86
N ALA A 165 4.24 -15.16 15.08
CA ALA A 165 2.81 -15.37 15.39
C ALA A 165 2.04 -16.07 14.27
N ILE A 166 2.31 -15.71 13.01
CA ILE A 166 1.72 -16.39 11.85
C ILE A 166 2.25 -17.82 11.75
N ARG A 167 3.55 -18.03 11.95
CA ARG A 167 4.21 -19.34 11.94
C ARG A 167 3.69 -20.30 13.01
N ASP A 168 3.45 -19.79 14.21
CA ASP A 168 2.86 -20.54 15.31
C ASP A 168 1.34 -20.76 15.15
N ARG A 169 0.75 -20.22 14.07
CA ARG A 169 -0.69 -20.28 13.78
C ARG A 169 -1.54 -19.64 14.88
N ASP A 170 -0.97 -18.69 15.62
CA ASP A 170 -1.67 -17.93 16.66
C ASP A 170 -2.29 -16.68 16.06
N ALA A 171 -3.54 -16.81 15.61
CA ALA A 171 -4.28 -15.73 14.97
C ALA A 171 -4.48 -14.51 15.88
N THR A 172 -4.61 -14.71 17.20
CA THR A 172 -4.79 -13.62 18.16
C THR A 172 -3.49 -12.85 18.33
N ARG A 173 -2.37 -13.57 18.50
CA ARG A 173 -1.04 -12.97 18.59
C ARG A 173 -0.64 -12.27 17.29
N ALA A 174 -0.98 -12.83 16.13
CA ALA A 174 -0.69 -12.23 14.84
C ALA A 174 -1.40 -10.88 14.65
N ARG A 175 -2.70 -10.81 15.03
CA ARG A 175 -3.47 -9.56 15.03
C ARG A 175 -2.84 -8.51 15.93
N ALA A 176 -2.51 -8.89 17.17
CA ALA A 176 -1.94 -7.98 18.16
C ALA A 176 -0.55 -7.47 17.75
N ALA A 177 0.31 -8.37 17.26
CA ALA A 177 1.65 -8.01 16.78
C ALA A 177 1.59 -7.06 15.59
N MET A 178 0.70 -7.32 14.62
CA MET A 178 0.55 -6.46 13.44
C MET A 178 0.00 -5.08 13.83
N ALA A 179 -0.99 -5.03 14.72
CA ALA A 179 -1.49 -3.76 15.25
C ALA A 179 -0.39 -2.96 15.96
N SER A 180 0.48 -3.62 16.74
CA SER A 180 1.62 -2.97 17.40
C SER A 180 2.64 -2.44 16.38
N LEU A 181 3.01 -3.23 15.37
CA LEU A 181 3.93 -2.83 14.30
C LEU A 181 3.43 -1.56 13.59
N LEU A 182 2.15 -1.52 13.26
CA LEU A 182 1.52 -0.39 12.61
C LEU A 182 1.43 0.83 13.54
N GLY A 183 1.17 0.63 14.83
CA GLY A 183 1.20 1.69 15.84
C GLY A 183 2.59 2.35 15.96
N VAL A 184 3.66 1.56 15.92
CA VAL A 184 5.04 2.09 15.88
C VAL A 184 5.27 2.93 14.62
N THR A 185 4.75 2.48 13.48
CA THR A 185 4.85 3.21 12.20
C THR A 185 4.09 4.53 12.26
N ARG A 186 2.86 4.54 12.80
CA ARG A 186 2.06 5.76 13.02
C ARG A 186 2.81 6.78 13.87
N ALA A 187 3.35 6.37 15.01
CA ALA A 187 4.09 7.26 15.90
C ALA A 187 5.27 7.95 15.20
N ARG A 188 5.93 7.27 14.25
CA ARG A 188 7.01 7.85 13.44
C ARG A 188 6.52 8.82 12.35
N ILE A 189 5.32 8.59 11.82
CA ILE A 189 4.70 9.49 10.83
C ILE A 189 4.29 10.80 11.51
N GLU A 190 3.81 10.73 12.75
CA GLU A 190 3.31 11.87 13.53
C GLU A 190 4.42 12.68 14.23
N ALA A 191 5.64 12.14 14.31
CA ALA A 191 6.84 12.81 14.82
C ALA A 191 7.48 13.76 13.78
#